data_AF-A0A2H0J2R1-F1
#
_entry.id   AF-A0A2H0J2R1-F1
#
_cell.length_a   1.000
_cell.length_b   1.000
_cell.length_c   1.000
_cell.angle_alpha   90.00
_cell.angle_beta   90.00
_cell.angle_gamma   90.00
#
_symmetry.space_group_name_H-M   'P 1'
#
loop_
_entity.id
_entity.type
_entity.pdbx_description
1 polymer ?
#
loop_
_entity_poly.entity_id
_entity_poly.type
_entity_poly.pdbx_seq_one_letter_code
_entity_poly.pdbx_strand_id
1 'polypeptide(L)' 'MQRSQIYLSESHLGQLAMFARDRKTSQSALIREALDEYLARQAVVDKQSLRSRVFAAWSANDAAPDLDALRAEERSF' A
#
# COMPACT_ATOMS: atom_id res chain seq x y z
N MET A 1 -20.43 -3.42 6.43
CA MET A 1 -20.26 -2.11 5.75
C MET A 1 -21.25 -1.11 6.33
N GLN A 2 -20.88 0.15 6.50
CA GLN A 2 -21.80 1.23 6.86
C GLN A 2 -22.20 2.00 5.60
N ARG A 3 -23.48 2.41 5.49
CA ARG A 3 -23.97 3.20 4.36
C ARG A 3 -23.68 4.67 4.62
N SER A 4 -22.93 5.30 3.72
CA SER A 4 -22.62 6.72 3.76
C SER A 4 -23.20 7.42 2.53
N GLN A 5 -23.70 8.64 2.71
CA GLN A 5 -24.18 9.48 1.62
C GLN A 5 -23.05 10.44 1.22
N ILE A 6 -22.76 10.50 -0.08
CA ILE A 6 -21.79 11.42 -0.66
C ILE A 6 -22.49 12.30 -1.69
N TYR A 7 -22.13 13.58 -1.74
CA TYR A 7 -22.65 14.53 -2.71
C TYR A 7 -21.61 14.71 -3.81
N LEU A 8 -22.05 14.52 -5.06
CA LEU A 8 -21.23 14.61 -6.25
C LEU A 8 -21.94 15.53 -7.26
N SER A 9 -21.17 16.24 -8.08
CA SER A 9 -21.75 16.94 -9.23
C SER A 9 -22.29 15.94 -10.24
N GLU A 10 -23.20 16.39 -11.10
CA GLU A 10 -23.72 15.58 -12.21
C GLU A 10 -22.60 15.11 -13.14
N SER A 11 -21.60 15.95 -13.39
CA SER A 11 -20.43 15.61 -14.20
C SER A 11 -19.62 14.46 -13.59
N HIS A 12 -19.42 14.45 -12.26
CA HIS A 12 -18.71 13.37 -11.58
C HIS A 12 -19.52 12.08 -11.57
N LEU A 13 -20.85 12.14 -11.38
CA LEU A 13 -21.72 10.97 -11.49
C LEU A 13 -21.67 10.34 -12.89
N GLY A 14 -21.71 11.17 -13.93
CA GLY A 14 -21.58 10.72 -15.32
C GLY A 14 -20.25 10.00 -15.58
N GLN A 15 -19.14 10.59 -15.13
CA GLN A 15 -17.82 9.99 -15.25
C GLN A 15 -17.71 8.68 -14.44
N LEU A 16 -18.21 8.66 -13.21
CA LEU A 16 -18.21 7.47 -12.36
C LEU A 16 -18.99 6.32 -13.00
N ALA A 17 -20.16 6.61 -13.57
CA ALA A 17 -20.97 5.61 -14.26
C ALA A 17 -20.32 5.11 -15.56
N MET A 18 -19.53 5.94 -16.24
CA MET A 18 -18.74 5.55 -17.41
C MET A 18 -17.60 4.62 -16.99
N PHE A 19 -16.80 4.99 -15.99
CA PHE A 19 -15.68 4.17 -15.52
C PHE A 19 -16.13 2.84 -14.92
N ALA A 20 -17.23 2.84 -14.17
CA ALA A 20 -17.81 1.62 -13.62
C ALA A 20 -18.21 0.63 -14.74
N ARG A 21 -18.80 1.14 -15.83
CA ARG A 21 -19.17 0.33 -17.00
C ARG A 21 -17.94 -0.23 -17.71
N ASP A 22 -16.95 0.61 -17.97
CA ASP A 22 -15.71 0.22 -18.66
C ASP A 22 -14.96 -0.88 -17.88
N ARG A 23 -14.83 -0.72 -16.56
CA ARG A 23 -14.19 -1.69 -15.66
C ARG A 23 -15.08 -2.87 -15.26
N LYS A 24 -16.32 -2.96 -15.77
CA LYS A 24 -17.33 -3.97 -15.40
C LYS A 24 -17.50 -4.13 -13.89
N THR A 25 -17.48 -3.01 -13.16
CA THR A 25 -17.59 -2.97 -11.69
C THR A 25 -18.73 -2.05 -11.26
N SER A 26 -19.04 -2.02 -9.97
CA SER A 26 -20.04 -1.11 -9.43
C SER A 26 -19.44 0.26 -9.11
N GLN A 27 -20.27 1.31 -9.16
CA GLN A 27 -19.86 2.66 -8.77
C GLN A 27 -19.35 2.70 -7.32
N SER A 28 -19.97 1.95 -6.41
CA SER A 28 -19.56 1.88 -5.01
C SER A 28 -18.24 1.16 -4.80
N ALA A 29 -17.90 0.18 -5.65
CA ALA A 29 -16.58 -0.45 -5.65
C ALA A 29 -15.51 0.53 -6.13
N LEU A 30 -15.80 1.29 -7.19
CA LEU A 30 -14.86 2.27 -7.75
C LEU A 30 -14.61 3.44 -6.78
N ILE A 31 -15.66 3.93 -6.10
CA ILE A 31 -15.52 4.94 -5.03
C ILE A 31 -14.63 4.41 -3.91
N ARG A 32 -14.82 3.15 -3.50
CA ARG A 32 -14.03 2.54 -2.44
C ARG A 32 -12.55 2.42 -2.82
N GLU A 33 -12.26 1.91 -4.02
CA GLU A 33 -10.91 1.81 -4.57
C GLU A 33 -10.22 3.18 -4.60
N ALA A 34 -10.90 4.20 -5.10
CA ALA A 34 -10.35 5.56 -5.16
C ALA A 34 -10.07 6.15 -3.75
N LEU A 35 -10.95 5.88 -2.78
CA LEU A 35 -10.74 6.30 -1.39
C LEU A 35 -9.58 5.53 -0.75
N ASP A 36 -9.49 4.23 -0.97
CA ASP A 36 -8.40 3.39 -0.45
C ASP A 36 -7.05 3.87 -1.00
N GLU A 37 -6.95 4.16 -2.31
CA GLU A 37 -5.75 4.71 -2.92
C GLU A 37 -5.41 6.12 -2.41
N TYR A 38 -6.41 6.97 -2.22
CA TYR A 38 -6.20 8.32 -1.70
C TYR A 38 -5.67 8.27 -0.26
N LEU A 39 -6.27 7.43 0.58
CA LEU A 39 -5.82 7.22 1.96
C LEU A 39 -4.45 6.56 2.00
N ALA A 40 -4.15 5.60 1.12
CA ALA A 40 -2.83 4.99 1.03
C ALA A 40 -1.74 5.99 0.61
N ARG A 41 -2.09 6.95 -0.27
CA ARG A 41 -1.19 8.05 -0.67
C ARG A 41 -0.99 9.08 0.44
N GLN A 42 -2.03 9.35 1.24
CA GLN A 42 -1.99 10.32 2.33
C GLN A 42 -1.48 9.75 3.65
N ALA A 43 -1.59 8.44 3.85
CA ALA A 43 -0.87 7.74 4.88
C ALA A 43 0.59 8.08 4.64
N VAL A 44 1.08 9.07 5.40
CA VAL A 44 2.49 9.35 5.56
C VAL A 44 3.04 7.99 5.92
N VAL A 45 3.63 7.31 4.94
CA VAL A 45 4.30 6.06 5.18
C VAL A 45 5.30 6.47 6.24
N ASP A 46 5.06 6.06 7.47
CA ASP A 46 6.03 6.18 8.52
C ASP A 46 7.13 5.22 8.08
N LYS A 47 7.98 5.73 7.19
CA LYS A 47 9.05 4.99 6.52
C LYS A 47 9.94 4.37 7.58
N GLN A 48 10.00 4.99 8.75
CA GLN A 48 10.68 4.46 9.91
C GLN A 48 9.96 3.25 10.49
N SER A 49 8.63 3.28 10.66
CA SER A 49 7.86 2.08 11.04
C SER A 49 7.90 0.95 10.01
N LEU A 50 7.96 1.28 8.71
CA LEU A 50 8.04 0.28 7.66
C LEU A 50 9.45 -0.36 7.63
N ARG A 51 10.49 0.47 7.72
CA ARG A 51 11.88 0.01 7.85
C ARG A 51 12.09 -0.81 9.12
N SER A 52 11.53 -0.40 10.25
CA SER A 52 11.67 -1.14 11.50
C SER A 52 10.99 -2.50 11.43
N ARG A 53 9.81 -2.61 10.79
CA ARG A 53 9.16 -3.90 10.55
C ARG A 53 9.95 -4.81 9.61
N VAL A 54 10.46 -4.27 8.51
CA VAL A 54 11.28 -5.05 7.56
C VAL A 54 12.58 -5.50 8.22
N PHE A 55 13.24 -4.63 8.98
CA PHE A 55 14.45 -4.96 9.72
C PHE A 55 14.18 -6.00 10.80
N ALA A 56 13.09 -5.88 11.55
CA ALA A 56 12.69 -6.87 12.55
C ALA A 56 12.38 -8.24 11.93
N ALA A 57 11.76 -8.26 10.75
CA ALA A 57 11.51 -9.49 9.99
C ALA A 57 12.81 -10.14 9.48
N TRP A 58 13.81 -9.34 9.11
CA TRP A 58 15.14 -9.81 8.72
C TRP A 58 15.98 -10.25 9.93
N SER A 59 15.91 -9.54 11.06
CA SER A 59 16.66 -9.90 12.28
C SER A 59 16.13 -11.17 12.95
N ALA A 60 14.85 -11.49 12.74
CA ALA A 60 14.24 -12.74 13.21
C ALA A 60 14.50 -13.94 12.27
N ASN A 61 15.25 -13.75 11.18
CA ASN A 61 15.67 -14.84 10.31
C ASN A 61 16.95 -15.47 10.88
N ASP A 62 16.84 -16.69 11.41
CA ASP A 62 17.97 -17.47 11.93
C ASP A 62 19.04 -17.80 10.88
N ALA A 63 18.73 -17.61 9.59
CA ALA A 63 19.68 -17.74 8.48
C ALA A 63 20.32 -16.41 8.06
N ALA A 64 20.10 -15.31 8.79
CA ALA A 64 20.77 -14.05 8.52
C ALA A 64 22.28 -14.20 8.77
N PRO A 65 23.14 -13.89 7.78
CA PRO A 65 24.58 -14.01 7.95
C PRO A 65 25.09 -13.01 9.00
N ASP A 66 25.96 -13.47 9.88
CA ASP A 66 26.63 -12.61 10.85
C ASP A 66 27.56 -11.63 10.11
N LEU A 67 27.54 -10.36 10.51
CA LEU A 67 28.36 -9.31 9.92
C LEU A 67 29.86 -9.60 10.07
N ASP A 68 30.24 -10.27 11.15
CA ASP A 68 31.62 -10.68 11.37
C ASP A 68 32.03 -11.84 10.45
N ALA A 69 31.11 -12.76 10.14
CA ALA A 69 31.33 -13.82 9.16
C ALA A 69 31.50 -13.25 7.74
N LEU A 70 30.66 -12.29 7.34
CA LEU A 70 30.76 -11.63 6.04
C LEU A 70 32.07 -10.85 5.86
N ARG A 71 32.54 -10.16 6.91
CA ARG A 71 33.81 -9.41 6.88
C ARG A 71 35.04 -10.32 6.85
N ALA A 72 34.94 -11.50 7.44
CA ALA A 72 36.01 -12.50 7.40
C ALA A 72 36.17 -13.09 6.00
N GLU A 73 35.06 -13.36 5.28
CA GLU A 73 35.10 -13.80 3.88
C GLU A 73 35.71 -12.74 2.95
N GLU A 74 35.33 -11.46 3.08
CA GLU A 74 35.87 -10.38 2.24
C GLU A 74 37.39 -10.20 2.40
N ARG A 75 37.93 -10.40 3.60
CA ARG A 75 39.37 -10.29 3.90
C ARG A 75 40.18 -11.55 3.53
N SER A 76 39.51 -12.61 3.08
CA SER A 76 40.14 -13.88 2.71
C SER A 76 40.38 -14.02 1.20
N PHE A 77 39.93 -13.05 0.40
CA PHE A 77 40.28 -12.85 -1.02
C PHE A 77 41.45 -11.89 -1.18
#